data_AF-A0A7S3HYZ1-F1
#
_entry.id   AF-A0A7S3HYZ1-F1
#
_cell.length_a   1.000
_cell.length_b   1.000
_cell.length_c   1.000
_cell.angle_alpha   90.00
_cell.angle_beta   90.00
_cell.angle_gamma   90.00
#
_symmetry.space_group_name_H-M   'P 1'
#
loop_
_entity.id
_entity.type
_entity.pdbx_description
1 polymer ?
#
loop_
_entity_poly.entity_id
_entity_poly.type
_entity_poly.pdbx_seq_one_letter_code
_entity_poly.pdbx_strand_id
1 'polypeptide(L)'
;MSGFSATGAGDKPTFYDKMVQDPINWKKRKGSKHEFGIDVEKITPGAEEIRLLGNRHRDCKYYQIGVDVCHMQMLKAGSDNFLACKKPIDAMWRCYTEEKHGLSIRDAPAYTKPYEAKFYDCLFRDASGLDVCMSHFGNMVRAIHRSGESELNTDF
;
A
#
# COMPACT_ATOMS: atom_id res chain seq x y z
N MET A 1 45.71 -35.67 -8.33
CA MET A 1 45.17 -35.11 -7.07
C MET A 1 44.85 -33.65 -7.34
N SER A 2 43.60 -33.34 -7.68
CA SER A 2 42.51 -32.99 -6.75
C SER A 2 42.31 -31.48 -6.81
N GLY A 3 41.22 -31.06 -7.45
CA GLY A 3 40.87 -29.67 -7.67
C GLY A 3 40.43 -28.97 -6.39
N PHE A 4 40.78 -27.70 -6.29
CA PHE A 4 40.13 -26.78 -5.36
C PHE A 4 38.98 -26.10 -6.10
N SER A 5 37.81 -26.73 -6.02
CA SER A 5 36.53 -26.08 -6.34
C SER A 5 36.19 -25.15 -5.18
N ALA A 6 36.25 -23.84 -5.42
CA ALA A 6 35.73 -22.82 -4.51
C ALA A 6 34.21 -22.96 -4.46
N THR A 7 33.72 -23.84 -3.59
CA THR A 7 32.31 -23.93 -3.24
C THR A 7 31.95 -22.62 -2.55
N GLY A 8 31.00 -21.90 -3.15
CA GLY A 8 30.56 -20.58 -2.72
C GLY A 8 30.25 -20.54 -1.22
N ALA A 9 30.89 -19.60 -0.54
CA ALA A 9 30.36 -19.08 0.71
C ALA A 9 28.98 -18.52 0.39
N GLY A 10 27.93 -19.26 0.74
CA GLY A 10 26.58 -18.74 0.74
C GLY A 10 26.55 -17.56 1.71
N ASP A 11 26.48 -16.35 1.16
CA ASP A 11 26.32 -15.11 1.92
C ASP A 11 25.13 -15.28 2.86
N LYS A 12 25.43 -15.44 4.15
CA LYS A 12 24.40 -15.37 5.19
C LYS A 12 23.93 -13.91 5.23
N PRO A 13 22.62 -13.63 5.14
CA PRO A 13 22.13 -12.26 5.22
C PRO A 13 22.58 -11.67 6.56
N THR A 14 23.33 -10.57 6.51
CA THR A 14 23.76 -9.84 7.69
C THR A 14 22.54 -9.18 8.34
N PHE A 15 22.63 -8.86 9.64
CA PHE A 15 21.55 -8.19 10.37
C PHE A 15 21.07 -6.91 9.67
N TYR A 16 21.98 -6.22 8.98
CA TYR A 16 21.73 -4.98 8.25
C TYR A 16 21.14 -5.18 6.84
N ASP A 17 20.96 -6.42 6.37
CA ASP A 17 20.40 -6.71 5.04
C ASP A 17 18.86 -6.76 4.99
N LYS A 18 18.20 -6.61 6.14
CA LYS A 18 16.74 -6.53 6.24
C LYS A 18 16.27 -5.18 5.71
N MET A 19 15.51 -5.21 4.63
CA MET A 19 14.90 -4.01 4.05
C MET A 19 13.84 -3.47 5.03
N VAL A 20 14.12 -2.33 5.65
CA VAL A 20 13.18 -1.64 6.55
C VAL A 20 12.13 -0.87 5.75
N GLN A 21 12.49 -0.45 4.53
CA GLN A 21 11.62 0.32 3.66
C GLN A 21 10.58 -0.56 2.95
N ASP A 22 9.46 0.06 2.62
CA ASP A 22 8.33 -0.59 1.96
C ASP A 22 8.68 -1.01 0.51
N PRO A 23 8.59 -2.31 0.17
CA PRO A 23 8.99 -2.81 -1.14
C PRO A 23 8.12 -2.28 -2.30
N ILE A 24 6.95 -1.69 -2.02
CA ILE A 24 6.15 -1.05 -3.07
C ILE A 24 6.72 0.30 -3.51
N ASN A 25 7.46 0.96 -2.63
CA ASN A 25 8.00 2.30 -2.84
C ASN A 25 9.51 2.28 -3.07
N TRP A 26 10.19 1.23 -2.64
CA TRP A 26 11.64 1.15 -2.63
C TRP A 26 12.12 -0.20 -3.16
N LYS A 27 13.25 -0.21 -3.86
CA LYS A 27 13.96 -1.42 -4.31
C LYS A 27 15.44 -1.30 -3.94
N LYS A 28 16.13 -2.42 -3.76
CA LYS A 28 17.59 -2.41 -3.58
C LYS A 28 18.27 -1.94 -4.87
N ARG A 29 19.26 -1.06 -4.77
CA ARG A 29 20.01 -0.58 -5.93
C ARG A 29 20.89 -1.70 -6.48
N LYS A 30 20.79 -1.97 -7.79
CA LYS A 30 21.59 -3.04 -8.42
C LYS A 30 23.07 -2.66 -8.39
N GLY A 31 23.91 -3.49 -7.75
CA GLY A 31 25.36 -3.30 -7.67
C GLY A 31 25.87 -2.54 -6.44
N SER A 32 25.00 -2.23 -5.47
CA SER A 32 25.45 -1.67 -4.20
C SER A 32 26.24 -2.71 -3.39
N LYS A 33 27.49 -2.39 -3.07
CA LYS A 33 28.30 -3.15 -2.09
C LYS A 33 28.10 -2.47 -0.73
N HIS A 34 27.70 -3.21 0.28
CA HIS A 34 27.36 -2.64 1.58
C HIS A 34 28.53 -2.83 2.56
N GLU A 35 29.29 -1.77 2.83
CA GLU A 35 30.19 -1.73 4.00
C GLU A 35 29.43 -1.31 5.27
N PHE A 36 28.32 -0.53 5.16
CA PHE A 36 27.60 0.03 6.31
C PHE A 36 26.06 0.10 6.20
N GLY A 37 25.42 -0.43 5.15
CA GLY A 37 23.95 -0.45 5.05
C GLY A 37 23.41 -0.58 3.62
N ILE A 38 22.10 -0.80 3.51
CA ILE A 38 21.39 -1.02 2.25
C ILE A 38 21.20 0.30 1.49
N ASP A 39 21.75 0.40 0.28
CA ASP A 39 21.43 1.46 -0.68
C ASP A 39 20.12 1.10 -1.41
N VAL A 40 19.11 1.96 -1.27
CA VAL A 40 17.76 1.76 -1.82
C VAL A 40 17.41 2.87 -2.80
N GLU A 41 16.75 2.49 -3.88
CA GLU A 41 16.25 3.39 -4.91
C GLU A 41 14.72 3.45 -4.81
N LYS A 42 14.14 4.65 -4.96
CA LYS A 42 12.70 4.82 -5.04
C LYS A 42 12.18 4.20 -6.34
N ILE A 43 11.09 3.44 -6.25
CA ILE A 43 10.43 2.88 -7.44
C ILE A 43 9.57 3.97 -8.08
N THR A 44 9.89 4.33 -9.32
CA THR A 44 9.04 5.18 -10.15
C THR A 44 7.86 4.35 -10.67
N PRO A 45 6.60 4.76 -10.40
CA PRO A 45 5.40 4.11 -10.96
C PRO A 45 5.41 4.10 -12.49
N GLY A 46 4.83 3.05 -13.08
CA GLY A 46 4.57 3.01 -14.53
C GLY A 46 3.43 3.94 -14.93
N ALA A 47 3.28 4.21 -16.22
CA ALA A 47 2.22 5.07 -16.75
C ALA A 47 0.81 4.53 -16.45
N GLU A 48 0.62 3.22 -16.56
CA GLU A 48 -0.65 2.53 -16.28
C GLU A 48 -1.08 2.69 -14.82
N GLU A 49 -0.13 2.52 -13.89
CA GLU A 49 -0.38 2.71 -12.46
C GLU A 49 -0.78 4.14 -12.12
N ILE A 50 -0.14 5.12 -12.76
CA ILE A 50 -0.47 6.54 -12.59
C ILE A 50 -1.87 6.83 -13.12
N ARG A 51 -2.22 6.31 -14.30
CA ARG A 51 -3.56 6.47 -14.88
C ARG A 51 -4.63 5.82 -14.02
N LEU A 52 -4.41 4.58 -13.60
CA LEU A 52 -5.32 3.85 -12.71
C LEU A 52 -5.61 4.67 -11.45
N LEU A 53 -4.57 5.07 -10.72
CA LEU A 53 -4.78 5.83 -9.49
C LEU A 53 -5.39 7.21 -9.74
N GLY A 54 -4.94 7.92 -10.77
CA GLY A 54 -5.46 9.24 -11.12
C GLY A 54 -6.95 9.21 -11.44
N ASN A 55 -7.35 8.28 -12.31
CA ASN A 55 -8.75 8.08 -12.69
C ASN A 55 -9.59 7.66 -11.49
N ARG A 56 -9.12 6.71 -10.68
CA ARG A 56 -9.84 6.29 -9.47
C ARG A 56 -9.95 7.43 -8.44
N HIS A 57 -8.94 8.27 -8.29
CA HIS A 57 -9.04 9.44 -7.41
C HIS A 57 -10.08 10.46 -7.89
N ARG A 58 -10.21 10.63 -9.21
CA ARG A 58 -11.24 11.49 -9.81
C ARG A 58 -12.63 10.88 -9.62
N ASP A 59 -12.81 9.63 -10.05
CA ASP A 59 -14.12 8.98 -10.13
C ASP A 59 -14.67 8.63 -8.73
N CYS A 60 -13.79 8.21 -7.81
CA CYS A 60 -14.16 7.84 -6.45
C CYS A 60 -14.06 8.99 -5.45
N LYS A 61 -13.87 10.23 -5.91
CA LYS A 61 -13.67 11.40 -5.03
C LYS A 61 -14.83 11.58 -4.06
N TYR A 62 -16.05 11.33 -4.51
CA TYR A 62 -17.25 11.43 -3.68
C TYR A 62 -17.19 10.51 -2.46
N TYR A 63 -16.70 9.28 -2.63
CA TYR A 63 -16.57 8.33 -1.52
C TYR A 63 -15.48 8.73 -0.54
N GLN A 64 -14.36 9.30 -1.02
CA GLN A 64 -13.34 9.86 -0.13
C GLN A 64 -13.93 10.96 0.77
N ILE A 65 -14.73 11.86 0.19
CA ILE A 65 -15.39 12.94 0.96
C ILE A 65 -16.29 12.32 2.03
N GLY A 66 -17.03 11.25 1.73
CA GLY A 66 -17.85 10.54 2.71
C GLY A 66 -17.04 9.95 3.87
N VAL A 67 -15.86 9.39 3.59
CA VAL A 67 -14.94 8.89 4.63
C VAL A 67 -14.41 10.04 5.48
N ASP A 68 -14.01 11.15 4.86
CA ASP A 68 -13.46 12.31 5.54
C ASP A 68 -14.49 12.99 6.46
N VAL A 69 -15.72 13.17 5.98
CA VAL A 69 -16.83 13.69 6.80
C VAL A 69 -17.11 12.79 7.99
N CYS A 70 -17.12 11.46 7.79
CA CYS A 70 -17.32 10.53 8.89
C CYS A 70 -16.20 10.62 9.93
N HIS A 71 -14.95 10.64 9.47
CA HIS A 71 -13.79 10.78 10.33
C HIS A 71 -13.83 12.09 11.14
N MET A 72 -14.17 13.22 10.51
CA MET A 72 -14.35 14.49 11.21
C MET A 72 -15.46 14.45 12.26
N GLN A 73 -16.58 13.78 11.98
CA GLN A 73 -17.67 13.62 12.94
C GLN A 73 -17.26 12.77 14.14
N MET A 74 -16.48 11.71 13.89
CA MET A 74 -15.92 10.87 14.94
C MET A 74 -14.99 11.64 15.88
N LEU A 75 -14.08 12.44 15.32
CA LEU A 75 -13.18 13.29 16.10
C LEU A 75 -13.96 14.31 16.94
N LYS A 76 -14.99 14.93 16.37
CA LYS A 76 -15.87 15.87 17.10
C LYS A 76 -16.63 15.19 18.24
N ALA A 77 -17.03 13.94 18.06
CA ALA A 77 -17.73 13.16 19.07
C ALA A 77 -16.80 12.57 20.15
N GLY A 78 -15.48 12.69 19.99
CA GLY A 78 -14.50 12.04 20.87
C GLY A 78 -14.64 10.50 20.86
N SER A 79 -15.17 9.93 19.77
CA SER A 79 -15.40 8.50 19.65
C SER A 79 -14.22 7.82 18.96
N ASP A 80 -13.88 6.64 19.45
CA ASP A 80 -12.90 5.70 18.92
C ASP A 80 -13.54 4.55 18.13
N ASN A 81 -14.86 4.59 17.91
CA ASN A 81 -15.61 3.54 17.23
C ASN A 81 -15.42 3.53 15.70
N PHE A 82 -14.30 2.94 15.28
CA PHE A 82 -13.98 2.63 13.87
C PHE A 82 -15.17 2.14 13.02
N LEU A 83 -16.05 1.33 13.61
CA LEU A 83 -17.23 0.76 12.95
C LEU A 83 -18.22 1.81 12.42
N ALA A 84 -18.22 3.02 12.98
CA ALA A 84 -19.09 4.11 12.52
C ALA A 84 -18.80 4.50 11.06
N CYS A 85 -17.53 4.44 10.64
CA CYS A 85 -17.10 4.78 9.29
C CYS A 85 -16.95 3.58 8.35
N LYS A 86 -17.42 2.38 8.76
CA LYS A 86 -17.31 1.18 7.93
C LYS A 86 -17.96 1.33 6.56
N LYS A 87 -19.21 1.81 6.51
CA LYS A 87 -19.98 1.95 5.27
C LYS A 87 -19.29 2.85 4.23
N PRO A 88 -18.88 4.10 4.56
CA PRO A 88 -18.19 4.94 3.58
C PRO A 88 -16.83 4.36 3.16
N ILE A 89 -16.09 3.72 4.06
CA ILE A 89 -14.81 3.08 3.72
C ILE A 89 -15.01 1.92 2.76
N ASP A 90 -15.99 1.05 3.00
CA ASP A 90 -16.30 -0.06 2.11
C ASP A 90 -16.80 0.43 0.74
N ALA A 91 -17.56 1.51 0.70
CA ALA A 91 -18.00 2.13 -0.56
C ALA A 91 -16.80 2.70 -1.35
N MET A 92 -15.87 3.35 -0.65
CA MET A 92 -14.62 3.81 -1.25
C MET A 92 -13.81 2.64 -1.79
N TRP A 93 -13.64 1.56 -1.01
CA TRP A 93 -12.97 0.35 -1.44
C TRP A 93 -13.55 -0.24 -2.71
N ARG A 94 -14.87 -0.43 -2.73
CA ARG A 94 -15.60 -0.95 -3.90
C ARG A 94 -15.37 -0.09 -5.14
N CYS A 95 -15.46 1.24 -5.01
CA CYS A 95 -15.20 2.13 -6.14
C CYS A 95 -13.76 2.01 -6.66
N TYR A 96 -12.79 1.97 -5.76
CA TYR A 96 -11.38 1.90 -6.13
C TYR A 96 -10.95 0.56 -6.75
N THR A 97 -11.67 -0.50 -6.39
CA THR A 97 -11.39 -1.86 -6.86
C THR A 97 -12.39 -2.34 -7.91
N GLU A 98 -13.26 -1.47 -8.40
CA GLU A 98 -14.33 -1.81 -9.35
C GLU A 98 -15.20 -2.98 -8.87
N GLU A 99 -15.35 -3.14 -7.56
CA GLU A 99 -16.06 -4.24 -6.90
C GLU A 99 -15.46 -5.63 -7.15
N LYS A 100 -14.26 -5.72 -7.76
CA LYS A 100 -13.60 -6.99 -8.12
C LYS A 100 -12.85 -7.65 -6.97
N HIS A 101 -12.55 -6.90 -5.90
CA HIS A 101 -11.75 -7.39 -4.76
C HIS A 101 -12.51 -7.36 -3.44
N GLY A 102 -13.73 -7.91 -3.45
CA GLY A 102 -14.59 -8.03 -2.27
C GLY A 102 -15.43 -6.79 -1.98
N LEU A 103 -16.46 -6.94 -1.16
CA LEU A 103 -17.42 -5.88 -0.85
C LEU A 103 -16.97 -4.99 0.31
N SER A 104 -16.05 -5.49 1.14
CA SER A 104 -15.42 -4.75 2.21
C SER A 104 -13.92 -4.66 1.99
N ILE A 105 -13.32 -3.56 2.45
CA ILE A 105 -11.86 -3.45 2.52
C ILE A 105 -11.25 -4.58 3.38
N ARG A 106 -12.02 -5.15 4.32
CA ARG A 106 -11.61 -6.31 5.12
C ARG A 106 -11.47 -7.59 4.31
N ASP A 107 -12.07 -7.66 3.13
CA ASP A 107 -11.96 -8.78 2.20
C ASP A 107 -10.76 -8.62 1.25
N ALA A 108 -10.00 -7.53 1.38
CA ALA A 108 -8.87 -7.25 0.50
C ALA A 108 -7.82 -8.38 0.53
N PRO A 109 -7.14 -8.67 -0.60
CA PRO A 109 -6.17 -9.76 -0.71
C PRO A 109 -5.08 -9.71 0.36
N ALA A 110 -4.56 -10.87 0.76
CA ALA A 110 -3.60 -11.00 1.86
C ALA A 110 -2.36 -10.08 1.72
N TYR A 111 -1.85 -9.92 0.49
CA TYR A 111 -0.69 -9.07 0.21
C TYR A 111 -0.96 -7.56 0.39
N THR A 112 -2.22 -7.15 0.46
CA THR A 112 -2.61 -5.74 0.69
C THR A 112 -2.76 -5.40 2.18
N LYS A 113 -2.90 -6.41 3.05
CA LYS A 113 -3.17 -6.25 4.49
C LYS A 113 -2.17 -5.37 5.24
N PRO A 114 -0.85 -5.39 4.94
CA PRO A 114 0.09 -4.47 5.59
C PRO A 114 -0.26 -2.99 5.35
N TYR A 115 -0.79 -2.65 4.18
CA TYR A 115 -1.20 -1.28 3.84
C TYR A 115 -2.59 -0.95 4.38
N GLU A 116 -3.49 -1.94 4.45
CA GLU A 116 -4.78 -1.81 5.14
C GLU A 116 -4.56 -1.41 6.61
N ALA A 117 -3.67 -2.11 7.31
CA ALA A 117 -3.34 -1.81 8.70
C ALA A 117 -2.77 -0.39 8.84
N LYS A 118 -1.82 0.00 7.98
CA LYS A 118 -1.27 1.37 7.97
C LYS A 118 -2.34 2.43 7.70
N PHE A 119 -3.28 2.16 6.80
CA PHE A 119 -4.39 3.07 6.50
C PHE A 119 -5.28 3.26 7.73
N TYR A 120 -5.67 2.17 8.41
CA TYR A 120 -6.48 2.26 9.62
C TYR A 120 -5.76 2.92 10.78
N ASP A 121 -4.51 2.57 11.00
CA ASP A 121 -3.68 3.19 12.03
C ASP A 121 -3.58 4.70 11.80
N CYS A 122 -3.25 5.12 10.58
CA CYS A 122 -3.16 6.54 10.23
C CYS A 122 -4.51 7.27 10.45
N LEU A 123 -5.61 6.66 10.00
CA LEU A 123 -6.91 7.33 10.00
C LEU A 123 -7.56 7.37 11.39
N PHE A 124 -7.44 6.30 12.19
CA PHE A 124 -8.19 6.17 13.44
C PHE A 124 -7.32 6.22 14.69
N ARG A 125 -6.08 5.72 14.64
CA ARG A 125 -5.19 5.76 15.80
C ARG A 125 -4.42 7.08 15.84
N ASP A 126 -3.87 7.47 14.71
CA ASP A 126 -3.03 8.66 14.60
C ASP A 126 -3.86 9.91 14.24
N ALA A 127 -5.15 9.74 13.91
CA ALA A 127 -6.12 10.79 13.61
C ALA A 127 -5.62 11.86 12.61
N SER A 128 -4.78 11.44 11.65
CA SER A 128 -3.97 12.36 10.83
C SER A 128 -4.73 13.04 9.69
N GLY A 129 -5.95 12.59 9.39
CA GLY A 129 -6.76 13.08 8.26
C GLY A 129 -6.67 12.18 7.03
N LEU A 130 -7.75 12.14 6.24
CA LEU A 130 -7.83 11.21 5.11
C LEU A 130 -6.80 11.56 4.02
N ASP A 131 -6.53 12.83 3.79
CA ASP A 131 -5.55 13.33 2.82
C ASP A 131 -4.15 12.71 3.02
N VAL A 132 -3.69 12.59 4.27
CA VAL A 132 -2.41 11.94 4.61
C VAL A 132 -2.51 10.42 4.43
N CYS A 133 -3.59 9.83 4.93
CA CYS A 133 -3.77 8.38 4.97
C CYS A 133 -4.07 7.75 3.61
N MET A 134 -4.56 8.53 2.64
CA MET A 134 -4.82 8.05 1.28
C MET A 134 -3.58 7.47 0.59
N SER A 135 -2.38 7.86 1.01
CA SER A 135 -1.14 7.23 0.52
C SER A 135 -1.08 5.72 0.83
N HIS A 136 -1.53 5.29 2.02
CA HIS A 136 -1.59 3.88 2.41
C HIS A 136 -2.69 3.13 1.67
N PHE A 137 -3.87 3.75 1.52
CA PHE A 137 -4.95 3.18 0.74
C PHE A 137 -4.55 3.03 -0.74
N GLY A 138 -3.89 4.04 -1.32
CA GLY A 138 -3.33 3.98 -2.66
C GLY A 138 -2.34 2.83 -2.82
N ASN A 139 -1.50 2.55 -1.80
CA ASN A 139 -0.59 1.40 -1.83
C ASN A 139 -1.32 0.05 -1.86
N MET A 140 -2.52 -0.07 -1.28
CA MET A 140 -3.34 -1.28 -1.45
C MET A 140 -3.71 -1.49 -2.92
N VAL A 141 -4.21 -0.45 -3.59
CA VAL A 141 -4.62 -0.51 -5.00
C VAL A 141 -3.42 -0.75 -5.91
N ARG A 142 -2.28 -0.12 -5.62
CA ARG A 142 -1.01 -0.36 -6.33
C ARG A 142 -0.51 -1.78 -6.15
N ALA A 143 -0.67 -2.36 -4.95
CA ALA A 143 -0.27 -3.73 -4.69
C ALA A 143 -1.12 -4.72 -5.50
N ILE A 144 -2.42 -4.44 -5.65
CA ILE A 144 -3.30 -5.19 -6.56
C ILE A 144 -2.80 -5.06 -7.99
N HIS A 145 -2.64 -3.84 -8.50
CA HIS A 145 -2.16 -3.59 -9.86
C HIS A 145 -0.85 -4.32 -10.18
N ARG A 146 0.10 -4.32 -9.24
CA ARG A 146 1.42 -4.94 -9.39
C ARG A 146 1.47 -6.44 -9.07
N SER A 147 0.37 -7.03 -8.60
CA SER A 147 0.34 -8.46 -8.25
C SER A 147 0.49 -9.37 -9.46
N GLY A 148 0.21 -8.87 -10.68
CA GLY A 148 0.13 -9.66 -11.90
C GLY A 148 -1.24 -10.33 -12.11
N GLU A 149 -2.12 -10.28 -11.10
CA GLU A 149 -3.49 -10.82 -11.13
C GLU A 149 -4.54 -9.70 -11.22
N SER A 150 -4.11 -8.47 -11.48
CA SER A 150 -4.99 -7.29 -11.48
C SER A 150 -5.98 -7.33 -12.64
N GLU A 151 -7.26 -7.37 -12.31
CA GLU A 151 -8.36 -7.13 -13.26
C GLU A 151 -8.79 -5.66 -13.30
N LEU A 152 -8.12 -4.77 -12.58
CA LEU A 152 -8.43 -3.34 -12.55
C LEU A 152 -8.16 -2.68 -13.91
N ASN A 153 -9.09 -1.85 -14.36
CA ASN A 153 -8.99 -1.18 -15.64
C ASN A 153 -8.06 0.05 -15.57
N THR A 154 -7.07 0.09 -16.44
CA THR A 154 -6.07 1.16 -16.58
C THR A 154 -6.36 2.13 -17.72
N ASP A 155 -7.34 1.82 -18.57
CA ASP A 155 -7.65 2.50 -19.83
C ASP A 155 -8.95 3.31 -19.68
N PHE A 156 -8.82 4.52 -19.10
CA PHE A 156 -9.88 5.53 -19.06
C PHE A 156 -9.30 6.94 -19.18
#